data_AF-A0A2S2PH94-F1
#
_entry.id   AF-A0A2S2PH94-F1
#
_cell.length_a   1.000
_cell.length_b   1.000
_cell.length_c   1.000
_cell.angle_alpha   90.00
_cell.angle_beta   90.00
_cell.angle_gamma   90.00
#
_symmetry.space_group_name_H-M   'P 1'
#
loop_
_entity.id
_entity.type
_entity.pdbx_description
1 polymer ?
#
loop_
_entity_poly.entity_id
_entity_poly.type
_entity_poly.pdbx_seq_one_letter_code
_entity_poly.pdbx_strand_id
1 'polypeptide(L)'
;VQEIVQIIGRLTTNANSLLMNVDNNVCEQFNSIINKHLAGKRINFSQRHSYNTRVEAAVISHNTAGQLLRSLHKNAVNDISPGCVGKKFLKAKLKKKALSKNRRTLFPIKKGIGKILTFGP
;
A
#
# COMPACT_ATOMS: atom_id res chain seq x y z
N VAL A 1 24.03 17.68 -15.34
CA VAL A 1 25.04 16.92 -16.12
C VAL A 1 25.08 15.45 -15.71
N GLN A 2 25.20 15.12 -14.42
CA GLN A 2 25.24 13.73 -13.93
C GLN A 2 24.02 12.88 -14.32
N GLU A 3 22.81 13.45 -14.25
CA GLU A 3 21.58 12.75 -14.66
C GLU A 3 21.57 12.42 -16.16
N ILE A 4 22.05 13.34 -16.99
CA ILE A 4 22.13 13.14 -18.44
C ILE A 4 23.08 11.99 -18.76
N VAL A 5 24.23 11.92 -18.08
CA VAL A 5 25.19 10.81 -18.24
C VAL A 5 24.60 9.48 -17.78
N GLN A 6 23.81 9.45 -16.70
CA GLN A 6 23.11 8.24 -16.26
C GLN A 6 22.04 7.79 -17.25
N ILE A 7 21.28 8.73 -17.83
CA ILE A 7 20.25 8.43 -18.84
C ILE A 7 20.92 7.88 -20.09
N ILE A 8 21.98 8.53 -20.58
CA ILE A 8 22.76 8.05 -21.72
C ILE A 8 23.34 6.67 -21.41
N GLY A 9 23.98 6.47 -20.26
CA GLY A 9 24.52 5.17 -19.87
C GLY A 9 23.48 4.06 -19.92
N ARG A 10 22.28 4.29 -19.36
CA ARG A 10 21.17 3.34 -19.45
C ARG A 10 20.73 3.09 -20.90
N LEU A 11 20.65 4.13 -21.72
CA LEU A 11 20.26 4.00 -23.12
C LEU A 11 21.29 3.16 -23.90
N THR A 12 22.58 3.46 -23.75
CA THR A 12 23.65 2.75 -24.47
C THR A 12 23.76 1.30 -24.02
N THR A 13 23.65 1.02 -22.71
CA THR A 13 23.70 -0.37 -22.20
C THR A 13 22.54 -1.22 -22.71
N ASN A 14 21.36 -0.62 -22.94
CA ASN A 14 20.18 -1.33 -23.42
C ASN A 14 19.96 -1.20 -24.94
N ALA A 15 20.81 -0.46 -25.66
CA ALA A 15 20.59 -0.11 -27.06
C ALA A 15 20.44 -1.33 -27.98
N ASN A 16 21.22 -2.40 -27.74
CA ASN A 16 21.09 -3.65 -28.49
C ASN A 16 19.73 -4.32 -28.26
N SER A 17 19.24 -4.35 -27.02
CA SER A 17 17.91 -4.91 -26.70
C SER A 17 16.78 -4.08 -27.32
N LEU A 18 16.93 -2.75 -27.36
CA LEU A 18 15.99 -1.84 -28.04
C LEU A 18 16.01 -2.06 -29.57
N LEU A 19 17.19 -2.15 -30.18
CA LEU A 19 17.36 -2.30 -31.63
C LEU A 19 16.84 -3.65 -32.13
N MET A 20 17.04 -4.71 -31.34
CA MET A 20 16.62 -6.06 -31.68
C MET A 20 15.15 -6.33 -31.34
N ASN A 21 14.41 -5.32 -30.86
CA ASN A 21 13.03 -5.44 -30.39
C ASN A 21 12.84 -6.65 -29.46
N VAL A 22 13.83 -6.85 -28.58
CA VAL A 22 13.80 -7.81 -27.48
C VAL A 22 13.25 -7.12 -26.25
N ASP A 23 12.28 -6.22 -26.46
CA ASP A 23 11.54 -5.56 -25.42
C ASP A 23 10.64 -6.59 -24.74
N ASN A 24 11.23 -7.20 -23.71
CA ASN A 24 10.57 -7.70 -22.52
C ASN A 24 9.34 -8.56 -22.86
N ASN A 25 9.61 -9.82 -23.18
CA ASN A 25 8.62 -10.87 -23.41
C ASN A 25 7.34 -10.61 -22.62
N VAL A 26 6.19 -10.49 -23.30
CA VAL A 26 4.91 -10.19 -22.65
C VAL A 26 4.63 -11.16 -21.49
N CYS A 27 5.13 -12.40 -21.56
CA CYS A 27 5.08 -13.34 -20.45
C CYS A 27 5.90 -12.90 -19.22
N GLU A 28 7.08 -12.30 -19.41
CA GLU A 28 7.93 -11.78 -18.32
C GLU A 28 7.33 -10.54 -17.66
N GLN A 29 6.76 -9.64 -18.48
CA GLN A 29 5.99 -8.50 -17.98
C GLN A 29 4.78 -8.95 -17.16
N PHE A 30 4.01 -9.90 -17.70
CA PHE A 30 2.83 -10.40 -17.02
C PHE A 30 3.18 -11.20 -15.76
N ASN A 31 4.24 -12.00 -15.77
CA ASN A 31 4.77 -12.67 -14.58
C ASN A 31 5.17 -11.67 -13.49
N SER A 32 5.74 -10.53 -13.86
CA SER A 32 6.06 -9.46 -12.92
C SER A 32 4.79 -8.87 -12.27
N ILE A 33 3.69 -8.74 -13.03
CA ILE A 33 2.39 -8.27 -12.51
C ILE A 33 1.74 -9.32 -11.61
N ILE A 34 1.79 -10.61 -11.97
CA ILE A 34 1.32 -11.70 -11.11
C ILE A 34 2.11 -11.69 -9.79
N ASN A 35 3.44 -11.54 -9.85
CA ASN A 35 4.30 -11.47 -8.68
C ASN A 35 3.95 -10.28 -7.77
N LYS A 36 3.55 -9.13 -8.34
CA LYS A 36 3.03 -7.99 -7.58
C LYS A 36 1.74 -8.33 -6.82
N HIS A 37 0.82 -9.07 -7.43
CA HIS A 37 -0.42 -9.52 -6.79
C HIS A 37 -0.17 -10.67 -5.79
N LEU A 38 0.90 -11.45 -5.98
CA LEU A 38 1.37 -12.43 -5.00
C LEU A 38 2.02 -11.76 -3.79
N ALA A 39 2.70 -10.62 -3.98
CA ALA A 39 3.40 -9.83 -2.96
C ALA A 39 4.40 -10.67 -2.13
N GLY A 40 5.03 -11.68 -2.74
CA GLY A 40 5.94 -12.61 -2.06
C GLY A 40 5.28 -13.50 -1.01
N LYS A 41 3.93 -13.51 -0.91
CA LYS A 41 3.22 -14.38 0.01
C LYS A 41 3.26 -15.82 -0.50
N ARG A 42 3.48 -16.77 0.41
CA ARG A 42 3.34 -18.20 0.11
C ARG A 42 1.93 -18.49 -0.42
N ILE A 43 1.85 -19.26 -1.51
CA ILE A 43 0.57 -19.72 -2.05
C ILE A 43 0.05 -20.82 -1.14
N ASN A 44 -1.19 -20.67 -0.66
CA ASN A 44 -1.85 -21.74 0.08
C ASN A 44 -2.51 -22.69 -0.94
N PHE A 45 -1.86 -23.82 -1.20
CA PHE A 45 -2.36 -24.82 -2.14
C PHE A 45 -3.55 -25.62 -1.60
N SER A 46 -3.79 -25.62 -0.30
CA SER A 46 -4.97 -26.25 0.30
C SER A 46 -6.25 -25.43 0.08
N GLN A 47 -6.13 -24.12 -0.16
CA GLN A 47 -7.25 -23.26 -0.51
C GLN A 47 -7.46 -23.25 -2.02
N ARG A 48 -8.59 -23.83 -2.45
CA ARG A 48 -8.99 -23.85 -3.86
C ARG A 48 -9.03 -22.41 -4.42
N HIS A 49 -8.45 -22.22 -5.61
CA HIS A 49 -8.36 -20.94 -6.34
C HIS A 49 -7.42 -19.87 -5.76
N SER A 50 -6.64 -20.12 -4.69
CA SER A 50 -5.76 -19.10 -4.11
C SER A 50 -4.76 -18.48 -5.11
N TYR A 51 -4.30 -19.25 -6.09
CA TYR A 51 -3.43 -18.76 -7.15
C TYR A 51 -4.24 -18.15 -8.30
N ASN A 52 -5.25 -18.87 -8.80
CA ASN A 52 -6.08 -18.44 -9.93
C ASN A 52 -6.72 -17.06 -9.71
N THR A 53 -7.28 -16.80 -8.53
CA THR A 53 -7.88 -15.49 -8.19
C THR A 53 -6.85 -14.36 -8.25
N ARG A 54 -5.57 -14.62 -7.93
CA ARG A 54 -4.51 -13.59 -8.02
C ARG A 54 -4.07 -13.36 -9.45
N VAL A 55 -4.06 -14.41 -10.29
CA VAL A 55 -3.82 -14.28 -11.73
C VAL A 55 -4.96 -13.50 -12.38
N GLU A 56 -6.22 -13.82 -12.06
CA GLU A 56 -7.39 -13.06 -12.52
C GLU A 56 -7.31 -11.58 -12.11
N ALA A 57 -6.95 -11.29 -10.86
CA ALA A 57 -6.72 -9.92 -10.40
C ALA A 57 -5.59 -9.23 -11.19
N ALA A 58 -4.51 -9.95 -11.52
CA ALA A 58 -3.42 -9.44 -12.34
C ALA A 58 -3.86 -9.12 -13.78
N VAL A 59 -4.67 -9.99 -14.41
CA VAL A 59 -5.28 -9.73 -15.73
C VAL A 59 -6.11 -8.46 -15.69
N ILE A 60 -7.02 -8.37 -14.72
CA ILE A 60 -7.90 -7.22 -14.55
C ILE A 60 -7.09 -5.93 -14.33
N SER A 61 -6.08 -5.97 -13.46
CA SER A 61 -5.22 -4.82 -13.18
C SER A 61 -4.41 -4.40 -14.41
N HIS A 62 -3.92 -5.34 -15.21
CA HIS A 62 -3.18 -5.06 -16.44
C HIS A 62 -4.09 -4.35 -17.45
N ASN A 63 -5.28 -4.89 -17.70
CA ASN A 63 -6.21 -4.37 -18.71
C ASN A 63 -6.85 -3.04 -18.29
N THR A 64 -6.94 -2.75 -16.99
CA THR A 64 -7.54 -1.51 -16.48
C THR A 64 -6.53 -0.49 -15.99
N ALA A 65 -5.22 -0.74 -16.17
CA ALA A 65 -4.12 0.09 -15.65
C ALA A 65 -4.27 0.43 -14.14
N GLY A 66 -4.83 -0.51 -13.37
CA GLY A 66 -5.12 -0.34 -11.94
C GLY A 66 -6.25 0.66 -11.60
N GLN A 67 -7.02 1.13 -12.59
CA GLN A 67 -8.10 2.11 -12.38
C GLN A 67 -9.44 1.48 -12.00
N LEU A 68 -9.60 0.15 -12.12
CA LEU A 68 -10.89 -0.50 -11.90
C LEU A 68 -11.55 -0.11 -10.56
N LEU A 69 -10.84 -0.28 -9.44
CA LEU A 69 -11.38 0.02 -8.11
C LEU A 69 -11.75 1.50 -7.96
N ARG A 70 -10.98 2.39 -8.60
CA ARG A 70 -11.24 3.83 -8.59
C ARG A 70 -12.51 4.16 -9.36
N SER A 71 -12.68 3.58 -10.55
CA SER A 71 -13.87 3.77 -11.38
C SER A 71 -15.11 3.22 -10.70
N LEU A 72 -15.04 2.01 -10.15
CA LEU A 72 -16.15 1.41 -9.40
C LEU A 72 -16.57 2.27 -8.20
N HIS A 73 -15.61 2.74 -7.41
CA HIS A 73 -15.92 3.62 -6.27
C HIS A 73 -16.55 4.94 -6.72
N LYS A 74 -16.04 5.56 -7.78
CA LYS A 74 -16.61 6.80 -8.31
C LYS A 74 -18.05 6.61 -8.74
N ASN A 75 -18.33 5.54 -9.48
CA ASN A 75 -19.69 5.21 -9.91
C ASN A 75 -20.61 4.96 -8.72
N ALA A 76 -20.12 4.29 -7.67
CA ALA A 76 -20.92 3.99 -6.47
C ALA A 76 -21.16 5.21 -5.56
N VAL A 77 -20.27 6.22 -5.60
CA VAL A 77 -20.26 7.35 -4.66
C VAL A 77 -20.32 8.68 -5.41
N ASN A 78 -21.21 8.80 -6.39
CA ASN A 78 -21.52 10.05 -7.10
C ASN A 78 -20.25 10.82 -7.55
N ASP A 79 -19.35 10.13 -8.24
CA ASP A 79 -18.07 10.63 -8.75
C ASP A 79 -17.05 11.13 -7.71
N ILE A 80 -17.32 10.88 -6.43
CA ILE A 80 -16.39 11.20 -5.36
C ILE A 80 -15.18 10.26 -5.44
N SER A 81 -13.99 10.86 -5.52
CA SER A 81 -12.72 10.13 -5.49
C SER A 81 -12.55 9.36 -4.16
N PRO A 82 -12.05 8.11 -4.19
CA PRO A 82 -11.73 7.34 -2.97
C PRO A 82 -10.83 8.10 -2.00
N GLY A 83 -9.90 8.91 -2.54
CA GLY A 83 -8.98 9.71 -1.73
C GLY A 83 -9.67 10.78 -0.88
N CYS A 84 -10.79 11.35 -1.35
CA CYS A 84 -11.55 12.34 -0.58
C CYS A 84 -12.22 11.69 0.63
N VAL A 85 -12.83 10.52 0.42
CA VAL A 85 -13.44 9.71 1.49
C VAL A 85 -12.38 9.26 2.50
N GLY A 86 -11.25 8.72 2.01
CA GLY A 86 -10.13 8.30 2.86
C GLY A 86 -9.57 9.43 3.73
N LYS A 87 -9.37 10.63 3.16
CA LYS A 87 -8.91 11.81 3.92
C LYS A 87 -9.92 12.21 5.01
N LYS A 88 -11.22 12.20 4.71
CA LYS A 88 -12.29 12.51 5.68
C LYS A 88 -12.29 11.51 6.83
N PHE A 89 -12.19 10.21 6.53
CA PHE A 89 -12.09 9.14 7.52
C PHE A 89 -10.86 9.29 8.42
N LEU A 90 -9.68 9.53 7.85
CA LEU A 90 -8.44 9.72 8.61
C LEU A 90 -8.53 10.91 9.56
N LYS A 91 -9.05 12.05 9.10
CA LYS A 91 -9.30 13.22 9.96
C LYS A 91 -10.23 12.89 11.14
N ALA A 92 -11.33 12.18 10.88
CA ALA A 92 -12.26 11.76 11.92
C ALA A 92 -11.61 10.81 12.94
N LYS A 93 -10.81 9.84 12.46
CA LYS A 93 -10.06 8.90 13.30
C LYS A 93 -9.06 9.63 14.21
N LEU A 94 -8.30 10.58 13.66
CA LEU A 94 -7.35 11.39 14.41
C LEU A 94 -8.06 12.25 15.47
N LYS A 95 -9.19 12.89 15.11
CA LYS A 95 -10.00 13.66 16.05
C LYS A 95 -10.49 12.80 17.22
N LYS A 96 -11.01 11.60 16.94
CA LYS A 96 -11.46 10.66 17.99
C LYS A 96 -10.32 10.25 18.94
N LYS A 97 -9.11 10.03 18.39
CA LYS A 97 -7.90 9.72 19.18
C LYS A 97 -7.50 10.90 20.08
N ALA A 98 -7.52 12.13 19.55
CA ALA A 98 -7.22 13.33 20.32
C ALA A 98 -8.23 13.56 21.46
N LEU A 99 -9.53 13.44 21.18
CA LEU A 99 -10.58 13.54 22.21
C LEU A 99 -10.43 12.49 23.31
N SER A 100 -10.12 11.25 22.94
CA SER A 100 -9.85 10.20 23.94
C SER A 100 -8.61 10.50 24.79
N LYS A 101 -7.58 11.12 24.23
CA LYS A 101 -6.39 11.55 24.98
C LYS A 101 -6.75 12.66 25.96
N ASN A 102 -7.46 13.69 25.49
CA ASN A 102 -7.90 14.82 26.33
C ASN A 102 -8.82 14.36 27.47
N ARG A 103 -9.75 13.43 27.23
CA ARG A 103 -10.60 12.87 28.29
C ARG A 103 -9.80 12.19 29.40
N ARG A 104 -8.65 11.59 29.08
CA ARG A 104 -7.76 10.97 30.07
C ARG A 104 -6.93 11.98 30.86
N THR A 105 -6.76 13.21 30.37
CA THR A 105 -6.07 14.28 31.09
C THR A 105 -7.00 15.04 32.04
N LEU A 106 -8.32 14.98 31.85
CA LEU A 106 -9.32 15.63 32.73
C LEU A 106 -9.37 15.03 34.14
N PHE A 107 -9.04 13.74 34.29
CA PHE A 107 -8.89 13.09 35.59
C PHE A 107 -7.42 12.68 35.74
N PRO A 108 -6.52 13.60 36.11
CA PRO A 108 -5.18 13.20 36.48
C PRO A 108 -5.36 12.24 37.66
N ILE A 109 -5.00 10.96 37.46
CA ILE A 109 -4.79 10.05 38.59
C ILE A 109 -3.81 10.80 39.48
N LYS A 110 -4.24 11.21 40.69
CA LYS A 110 -3.31 11.70 41.69
C LYS A 110 -2.26 10.59 41.81
N LYS A 111 -1.05 10.82 41.30
CA LYS A 111 0.09 9.99 41.66
C LYS A 111 0.17 10.15 43.17
N GLY A 112 -0.39 9.18 43.90
CA GLY A 112 -0.26 9.16 45.34
C GLY A 112 1.23 9.29 45.63
N ILE A 113 1.58 10.26 46.46
CA ILE A 113 2.90 10.32 47.08
C ILE A 113 3.11 8.91 47.62
N GLY A 114 4.04 8.15 47.04
CA GLY A 114 4.35 6.81 47.50
C GLY A 114 4.61 6.93 48.99
N LYS A 115 3.79 6.25 49.82
CA LYS A 115 4.08 6.17 51.25
C LYS A 115 5.52 5.70 51.37
N ILE A 116 6.36 6.54 51.97
CA ILE A 116 7.72 6.18 52.34
C ILE A 116 7.56 4.96 53.27
N LEU A 117 8.01 3.80 52.80
CA LEU A 117 8.12 2.61 53.64
C LEU A 117 9.28 2.86 54.61
N THR A 118 9.01 3.52 55.73
CA THR A 118 9.93 3.51 56.86
C THR A 118 9.80 2.15 57.54
N PHE A 119 10.77 1.28 57.34
CA PHE A 119 10.94 0.08 58.17
C PHE A 119 11.43 0.54 59.54
N GLY A 120 10.64 0.28 60.58
CA GLY A 120 11.04 0.45 61.99
C GLY A 120 12.05 -0.63 62.41
N PRO A 121 12.65 -0.49 63.62
CA PRO A 121 13.98 -0.99 63.99
C PRO A 121 14.21 -2.49 63.77
#